data_AF-A0A256Y9S9-F1
#
_entry.id   AF-A0A256Y9S9-F1
#
_cell.length_a   1.000
_cell.length_b   1.000
_cell.length_c   1.000
_cell.angle_alpha   90.00
_cell.angle_beta   90.00
_cell.angle_gamma   90.00
#
_symmetry.space_group_name_H-M   'P 1'
#
loop_
_entity.id
_entity.type
_entity.pdbx_description
1 polymer ?
#
loop_
_entity_poly.entity_id
_entity_poly.type
_entity_poly.pdbx_seq_one_letter_code
_entity_poly.pdbx_strand_id
1 'polypeptide(L)'
;MLNEIIGILGLILIIVGNLTIYKKKAIRRKYTYPLLIVGGIFLTIYSIMIRDTIFIVLQTIFIASSIYGLIRINHRIKNKK
;
A
#
# COMPACT_ATOMS: atom_id res chain seq x y z
N MET A 1 4.21 7.07 21.95
CA MET A 1 4.69 5.68 22.08
C MET A 1 3.88 4.70 21.21
N LEU A 2 2.67 4.26 21.60
CA LEU A 2 1.93 3.25 20.83
C LEU A 2 1.52 3.73 19.42
N ASN A 3 1.07 4.98 19.31
CA ASN A 3 0.65 5.57 18.03
C ASN A 3 1.81 5.66 17.04
N GLU A 4 2.99 6.10 17.51
CA GLU A 4 4.20 6.21 16.69
C GLU A 4 4.64 4.84 16.16
N ILE A 5 4.51 3.78 16.97
CA ILE A 5 4.83 2.41 16.54
C ILE A 5 3.91 1.96 15.39
N ILE A 6 2.62 2.30 15.45
CA ILE A 6 1.64 2.01 14.38
C ILE A 6 2.04 2.75 13.09
N GLY A 7 2.45 4.03 13.20
CA GLY A 7 2.95 4.81 12.08
C GLY A 7 4.22 4.22 11.48
N ILE A 8 5.21 3.87 12.31
CA ILE A 8 6.47 3.25 11.87
C ILE A 8 6.20 1.90 11.18
N LEU A 9 5.34 1.06 11.75
CA LEU A 9 4.92 -0.21 11.14
C LEU A 9 4.27 0.03 9.78
N GLY A 10 3.30 0.95 9.69
CA GLY A 10 2.66 1.31 8.43
C GLY A 10 3.67 1.77 7.38
N LEU A 11 4.67 2.57 7.78
CA LEU A 11 5.71 3.06 6.89
C LEU A 11 6.61 1.93 6.39
N ILE A 12 7.04 1.03 7.29
CA ILE A 12 7.85 -0.15 6.94
C ILE A 12 7.09 -1.05 5.96
N LEU A 13 5.80 -1.31 6.19
CA LEU A 13 4.98 -2.11 5.29
C LEU A 13 4.93 -1.49 3.88
N ILE A 14 4.80 -0.17 3.77
CA ILE A 14 4.79 0.53 2.48
C ILE A 14 6.16 0.43 1.79
N ILE A 15 7.25 0.65 2.52
CA ILE A 15 8.62 0.57 1.97
C ILE A 15 8.89 -0.85 1.46
N VAL A 16 8.59 -1.88 2.25
CA VAL A 16 8.78 -3.30 1.87
C VAL A 16 7.89 -3.65 0.67
N GLY A 17 6.62 -3.21 0.67
CA GLY A 17 5.73 -3.37 -0.47
C GLY A 17 6.33 -2.74 -1.73
N ASN A 18 6.82 -1.50 -1.65
CA ASN A 18 7.38 -0.76 -2.76
C ASN A 18 8.71 -1.33 -3.28
N LEU A 19 9.60 -1.80 -2.40
CA LEU A 19 10.82 -2.52 -2.82
C LEU A 19 10.50 -3.79 -3.61
N THR A 20 9.35 -4.39 -3.33
CA THR A 20 8.92 -5.62 -4.00
C THR A 20 8.26 -5.35 -5.37
N ILE A 21 8.04 -4.09 -5.78
CA ILE A 21 7.44 -3.73 -7.09
C ILE A 21 8.29 -4.21 -8.28
N TYR A 22 9.62 -4.25 -8.11
CA TYR A 22 10.56 -4.68 -9.16
C TYR A 22 10.63 -6.21 -9.31
N LYS A 23 10.03 -6.98 -8.39
CA LYS A 23 10.02 -8.46 -8.47
C LYS A 23 9.02 -8.98 -9.51
N LYS A 24 9.16 -10.27 -9.86
CA LYS A 24 8.31 -10.98 -10.84
C LYS A 24 6.81 -10.67 -10.64
N LYS A 25 6.07 -10.53 -11.76
CA LYS A 25 4.63 -10.19 -11.78
C LYS A 25 3.77 -11.03 -10.80
N ALA A 26 4.11 -12.30 -10.59
CA ALA A 26 3.40 -13.18 -9.65
C ALA A 26 3.54 -12.73 -8.17
N ILE A 27 4.75 -12.33 -7.77
CA ILE A 27 5.04 -11.83 -6.42
C ILE A 27 4.39 -10.47 -6.22
N ARG A 28 4.41 -9.62 -7.26
CA ARG A 28 3.78 -8.30 -7.23
C ARG A 28 2.28 -8.36 -6.94
N ARG A 29 1.57 -9.31 -7.55
CA ARG A 29 0.13 -9.51 -7.30
C ARG A 29 -0.13 -10.04 -5.89
N LYS A 30 0.62 -11.05 -5.46
CA LYS A 30 0.31 -11.82 -4.25
C LYS A 30 0.75 -11.11 -2.97
N TYR A 31 1.83 -10.34 -3.03
CA TYR A 31 2.43 -9.73 -1.84
C TYR A 31 2.49 -8.20 -1.94
N THR A 32 2.96 -7.64 -3.06
CA THR A 32 3.20 -6.19 -3.13
C THR A 32 1.95 -5.34 -2.94
N TYR A 33 0.91 -5.51 -3.76
CA TYR A 33 -0.29 -4.67 -3.61
C TYR A 33 -1.04 -4.88 -2.29
N PRO A 34 -1.23 -6.11 -1.79
CA PRO A 34 -1.80 -6.30 -0.46
C PRO A 34 -0.98 -5.60 0.63
N LEU A 35 0.36 -5.70 0.61
CA LEU A 35 1.23 -5.01 1.58
C LEU A 35 1.09 -3.49 1.48
N LEU A 36 1.03 -2.93 0.27
CA LEU A 36 0.87 -1.49 0.05
C LEU A 36 -0.50 -0.98 0.54
N ILE A 37 -1.56 -1.74 0.31
CA ILE A 37 -2.91 -1.40 0.76
C ILE A 37 -2.98 -1.47 2.30
N VAL A 38 -2.50 -2.56 2.90
CA VAL A 38 -2.50 -2.73 4.36
C VAL A 38 -1.62 -1.67 5.03
N GLY A 39 -0.41 -1.46 4.53
CA GLY A 39 0.48 -0.41 5.03
C GLY A 39 -0.11 0.99 4.87
N GLY A 40 -0.77 1.26 3.74
CA GLY A 40 -1.50 2.51 3.50
C GLY A 40 -2.62 2.73 4.51
N ILE A 41 -3.44 1.72 4.78
CA ILE A 41 -4.54 1.81 5.77
C ILE A 41 -3.98 2.09 7.17
N PHE A 42 -2.95 1.36 7.60
CA PHE A 42 -2.28 1.60 8.89
C PHE A 42 -1.73 3.03 8.99
N LEU A 43 -1.07 3.52 7.94
CA LEU A 43 -0.53 4.88 7.92
C LEU A 43 -1.64 5.93 7.88
N THR A 44 -2.76 5.67 7.20
CA THR A 44 -3.92 6.56 7.18
C THR A 44 -4.54 6.69 8.56
N ILE A 45 -4.72 5.57 9.27
CA ILE A 45 -5.22 5.56 10.66
C ILE A 45 -4.28 6.38 11.54
N TYR A 46 -2.97 6.16 11.43
CA TYR A 46 -1.98 6.95 12.15
C TYR A 46 -2.09 8.46 11.82
N SER A 47 -2.16 8.83 10.55
CA SER A 47 -2.29 10.22 10.10
C SER A 47 -3.56 10.89 10.60
N ILE A 48 -4.68 10.15 10.71
CA ILE A 48 -5.92 10.63 11.34
C ILE A 48 -5.68 10.92 12.83
N MET A 49 -4.95 10.06 13.54
CA MET A 49 -4.64 10.25 14.97
C MET A 49 -3.79 11.50 15.22
N ILE A 50 -2.84 11.80 14.34
CA ILE A 50 -2.00 13.01 14.40
C ILE A 50 -2.65 14.23 13.71
N ARG A 51 -3.85 14.07 13.15
CA ARG A 51 -4.60 15.09 12.38
C ARG A 51 -3.81 15.69 11.21
N ASP A 52 -2.95 14.90 10.58
CA ASP A 52 -2.17 15.32 9.41
C ASP A 52 -3.00 15.13 8.13
N THR A 53 -3.69 16.20 7.72
CA THR A 53 -4.52 16.23 6.52
C THR A 53 -3.76 15.96 5.23
N ILE A 54 -2.50 16.39 5.11
CA ILE A 54 -1.72 16.21 3.87
C ILE A 54 -1.44 14.71 3.69
N PHE A 55 -0.96 14.06 4.75
CA PHE A 55 -0.71 12.63 4.70
C PHE A 55 -1.98 11.82 4.47
N ILE A 56 -3.10 12.17 5.12
CA ILE A 56 -4.39 11.45 4.91
C ILE A 56 -4.81 11.46 3.44
N VAL A 57 -4.74 12.63 2.79
CA VAL A 57 -5.11 12.76 1.37
C VAL A 57 -4.16 11.94 0.50
N LEU A 58 -2.86 12.07 0.74
CA LEU A 58 -1.85 11.34 -0.02
C LEU A 58 -2.03 9.83 0.10
N GLN A 59 -2.36 9.36 1.30
CA GLN A 59 -2.56 7.94 1.58
C GLN A 59 -3.84 7.39 0.99
N THR A 60 -4.90 8.18 0.96
CA THR A 60 -6.14 7.81 0.29
C THR A 60 -5.91 7.62 -1.21
N ILE A 61 -5.22 8.57 -1.86
CA ILE A 61 -4.88 8.47 -3.29
C ILE A 61 -3.94 7.30 -3.55
N PHE A 62 -2.96 7.08 -2.67
CA PHE A 62 -2.02 5.97 -2.76
C PHE A 62 -2.69 4.60 -2.68
N ILE A 63 -3.62 4.42 -1.72
CA ILE A 63 -4.42 3.19 -1.58
C ILE A 63 -5.27 2.97 -2.83
N ALA A 64 -5.96 4.00 -3.31
CA ALA A 64 -6.77 3.91 -4.53
C ALA A 64 -5.94 3.49 -5.76
N SER A 65 -4.76 4.10 -5.92
CA SER A 65 -3.81 3.75 -6.98
C SER A 65 -3.31 2.31 -6.86
N SER A 66 -3.05 1.84 -5.64
CA SER A 66 -2.63 0.47 -5.35
C SER A 66 -3.73 -0.55 -5.69
N ILE A 67 -4.99 -0.24 -5.37
CA ILE A 67 -6.14 -1.07 -5.75
C ILE A 67 -6.27 -1.15 -7.28
N TYR A 68 -6.22 0.00 -7.96
CA TYR A 68 -6.27 0.04 -9.43
C TYR A 68 -5.13 -0.76 -10.07
N GLY A 69 -3.91 -0.64 -9.53
CA GLY A 69 -2.75 -1.41 -9.98
C GLY A 69 -2.94 -2.93 -9.83
N LEU A 70 -3.52 -3.37 -8.71
CA LEU A 70 -3.86 -4.78 -8.47
C LEU A 70 -4.87 -5.31 -9.49
N ILE A 71 -5.96 -4.56 -9.72
CA ILE A 71 -7.00 -4.92 -10.71
C ILE A 71 -6.39 -4.99 -12.12
N ARG A 72 -5.60 -3.99 -12.51
CA ARG A 72 -4.96 -3.93 -13.84
C ARG A 72 -4.01 -5.09 -14.09
N ILE A 73 -3.25 -5.53 -13.09
CA ILE A 73 -2.38 -6.70 -13.19
C ILE A 73 -3.17 -7.99 -13.28
N ASN A 74 -4.25 -8.10 -12.51
CA ASN A 74 -5.14 -9.26 -12.58
C ASN A 74 -5.72 -9.39 -14.00
N HIS A 75 -6.14 -8.27 -14.60
CA HIS A 75 -6.68 -8.23 -15.96
C HIS A 75 -5.63 -8.57 -17.04
N ARG A 76 -4.40 -8.03 -16.93
CA ARG A 76 -3.29 -8.33 -17.85
C ARG A 76 -2.83 -9.79 -17.83
N ILE A 77 -3.02 -10.50 -16.71
CA ILE A 77 -2.70 -11.94 -16.62
C ILE A 77 -3.83 -12.77 -17.21
N LYS A 78 -5.09 -12.38 -16.99
CA LYS A 78 -6.26 -13.07 -17.55
C LYS A 78 -6.27 -13.05 -19.09
N ASN A 79 -5.88 -11.95 -19.72
CA ASN A 79 -5.79 -11.85 -21.19
C ASN A 79 -4.54 -12.49 -21.82
N LYS A 80 -3.67 -13.13 -21.01
CA LYS A 80 -2.47 -13.84 -21.51
C LYS A 80 -2.55 -15.35 -21.34
N LYS A 81 -3.65 -15.86 -20.78
CA LYS A 81 -4.03 -17.27 -20.79
C LYS A 81 -5.02 -17.50 -21.90
#